data_AF-A0AAV5C5I8-F1
#
_entry.id   AF-A0AAV5C5I8-F1
#
_cell.length_a   1.000
_cell.length_b   1.000
_cell.length_c   1.000
_cell.angle_alpha   90.00
_cell.angle_beta   90.00
_cell.angle_gamma   90.00
#
_symmetry.space_group_name_H-M   'P 1'
#
loop_
_entity.id
_entity.type
_entity.pdbx_description
1 polymer ?
#
loop_
_entity_poly.entity_id
_entity_poly.type
_entity_poly.pdbx_seq_one_letter_code
_entity_poly.pdbx_strand_id
1 'polypeptide(L)'
;MGPGTQLSQLLESFTLLVPAFFFTAAALAAGAFAVYFYIPSWRVRKVPGPLSLPLVGHLPLFARHGPALFLLLAKKYGPIYRFHMGRQPLVMVVDAELCKEVGIKKFKSIPNRSIPTPIRGSPIHNKGLFFTRYNRL
;
A
#
# COMPACT_ATOMS: atom_id res chain seq x y z
N MET A 1 39.33 -43.92 -16.18
CA MET A 1 38.56 -42.75 -15.70
C MET A 1 39.05 -41.55 -16.50
N GLY A 2 38.37 -41.21 -17.61
CA GLY A 2 38.89 -40.26 -18.59
C GLY A 2 38.65 -38.79 -18.22
N PRO A 3 39.49 -37.85 -18.71
CA PRO A 3 39.31 -36.41 -18.46
C PRO A 3 38.02 -35.82 -19.04
N GLY A 4 37.34 -36.52 -19.97
CA GLY A 4 36.09 -36.08 -20.59
C GLY A 4 34.89 -36.04 -19.64
N THR A 5 34.84 -36.91 -18.63
CA THR A 5 33.75 -36.91 -17.63
C THR A 5 33.80 -35.72 -16.67
N GLN A 6 34.99 -35.12 -16.47
CA GLN A 6 35.14 -33.92 -15.62
C GLN A 6 34.57 -32.68 -16.32
N LEU A 7 34.80 -32.53 -17.63
CA LEU A 7 34.29 -31.41 -18.42
C LEU A 7 32.76 -31.44 -18.57
N SER A 8 32.17 -32.61 -18.77
CA SER A 8 30.70 -32.75 -18.81
C SER A 8 30.06 -32.43 -17.45
N GLN A 9 30.68 -32.83 -16.34
CA GLN A 9 30.21 -32.49 -14.99
C GLN A 9 30.32 -30.98 -14.69
N LEU A 10 31.36 -30.31 -15.19
CA LEU A 10 31.51 -28.86 -15.07
C LEU A 10 30.49 -28.09 -15.93
N LEU A 11 30.16 -28.58 -17.13
CA LEU A 11 29.12 -27.98 -17.98
C LEU A 11 27.72 -28.15 -17.38
N GLU A 12 27.39 -29.34 -16.87
CA GLU A 12 26.11 -29.64 -16.18
C GLU A 12 25.92 -28.78 -14.92
N SER A 13 26.99 -28.57 -14.14
CA SER A 13 26.93 -27.68 -12.97
C SER A 13 26.74 -26.21 -13.37
N PHE A 14 27.36 -25.74 -14.45
CA PHE A 14 27.13 -24.39 -14.98
C PHE A 14 25.72 -24.19 -15.53
N THR A 15 25.16 -25.18 -16.24
CA THR A 15 23.80 -25.09 -16.82
C THR A 15 22.71 -25.11 -15.76
N LEU A 16 22.95 -25.71 -14.58
CA LEU A 16 22.02 -25.67 -13.44
C LEU A 16 22.19 -24.41 -12.57
N LEU A 17 23.39 -23.83 -12.53
CA LEU A 17 23.70 -22.63 -11.75
C LEU A 17 22.96 -21.39 -12.29
N VAL A 18 22.96 -21.19 -13.61
CA VAL A 18 22.34 -20.05 -14.29
C VAL A 18 20.83 -19.95 -13.99
N PRO A 19 19.99 -20.99 -14.21
CA PRO A 19 18.58 -20.94 -13.86
C PRO A 19 18.35 -20.79 -12.36
N ALA A 20 19.17 -21.40 -11.50
CA ALA A 20 19.06 -21.23 -10.05
C ALA A 20 19.25 -19.76 -9.61
N PHE A 21 20.16 -19.02 -10.24
CA PHE A 21 20.29 -17.57 -10.00
C PHE A 21 19.05 -16.79 -10.47
N PHE A 22 18.47 -17.13 -11.61
CA PHE A 22 17.23 -16.48 -12.06
C PHE A 22 16.05 -16.79 -11.13
N PHE A 23 15.90 -18.02 -10.67
CA PHE A 23 14.85 -18.40 -9.72
C PHE A 23 15.00 -17.69 -8.38
N THR A 24 16.22 -17.60 -7.85
CA THR A 24 16.47 -16.89 -6.58
C THR A 24 16.25 -15.39 -6.73
N ALA A 25 16.72 -14.78 -7.81
CA ALA A 25 16.46 -13.37 -8.11
C ALA A 25 14.96 -13.08 -8.30
N ALA A 26 14.23 -13.94 -9.01
CA ALA A 26 12.79 -13.82 -9.21
C ALA A 26 12.02 -13.96 -7.89
N ALA A 27 12.41 -14.91 -7.03
CA ALA A 27 11.81 -15.08 -5.71
C ALA A 27 12.05 -13.84 -4.82
N LEU A 28 13.25 -13.27 -4.85
CA LEU A 28 13.58 -12.07 -4.09
C LEU A 28 12.82 -10.84 -4.61
N ALA A 29 12.70 -10.69 -5.94
CA ALA A 29 11.90 -9.65 -6.57
C ALA A 29 10.41 -9.79 -6.24
N ALA A 30 9.86 -11.01 -6.29
CA ALA A 30 8.48 -11.29 -5.92
C ALA A 30 8.22 -11.02 -4.43
N GLY A 31 9.15 -11.39 -3.55
CA GLY A 31 9.11 -11.08 -2.13
C GLY A 31 9.15 -9.57 -1.86
N ALA A 32 10.08 -8.85 -2.50
CA ALA A 32 10.16 -7.39 -2.39
C ALA A 32 8.89 -6.71 -2.93
N PHE A 33 8.34 -7.19 -4.03
CA PHE A 33 7.08 -6.71 -4.60
C PHE A 33 5.92 -6.95 -3.63
N ALA A 34 5.77 -8.17 -3.10
CA ALA A 34 4.74 -8.50 -2.13
C ALA A 34 4.86 -7.62 -0.88
N VAL A 35 6.06 -7.48 -0.32
CA VAL A 35 6.34 -6.62 0.84
C VAL A 35 5.99 -5.16 0.54
N TYR A 36 6.42 -4.63 -0.60
CA TYR A 36 6.12 -3.27 -1.03
C TYR A 36 4.61 -2.99 -1.09
N PHE A 37 3.81 -3.94 -1.58
CA PHE A 37 2.36 -3.82 -1.64
C PHE A 37 1.63 -4.14 -0.33
N TYR A 38 2.14 -5.05 0.50
CA TYR A 38 1.49 -5.48 1.75
C TYR A 38 1.82 -4.59 2.96
N ILE A 39 2.99 -3.93 3.01
CA ILE A 39 3.37 -3.06 4.13
C ILE A 39 2.29 -2.03 4.46
N PRO A 40 1.75 -1.24 3.51
CA PRO A 40 0.76 -0.21 3.82
C PRO A 40 -0.53 -0.82 4.39
N SER A 41 -0.99 -1.93 3.82
CA SER A 41 -2.20 -2.63 4.26
C SER A 41 -2.04 -3.24 5.65
N TRP A 42 -0.85 -3.72 5.98
CA TRP A 42 -0.54 -4.25 7.31
C TRP A 42 -0.54 -3.18 8.41
N ARG A 43 -0.17 -1.93 8.10
CA ARG A 43 -0.16 -0.84 9.09
C ARG A 43 -1.55 -0.53 9.65
N VAL A 44 -2.60 -0.72 8.86
CA VAL A 44 -4.00 -0.44 9.23
C VAL A 44 -4.80 -1.71 9.59
N ARG A 45 -4.14 -2.86 9.75
CA ARG A 45 -4.80 -4.16 10.01
C ARG A 45 -5.66 -4.20 11.29
N LYS A 46 -5.36 -3.32 12.25
CA LYS A 46 -6.11 -3.22 13.52
C LYS A 46 -7.52 -2.63 13.34
N VAL A 47 -7.77 -1.93 12.24
CA VAL A 47 -9.07 -1.31 11.95
C VAL A 47 -9.94 -2.32 11.18
N PRO A 48 -11.21 -2.51 11.58
CA PRO A 48 -12.14 -3.37 10.83
C PRO A 48 -12.37 -2.82 9.43
N GLY A 49 -12.55 -3.71 8.44
CA GLY A 49 -12.93 -3.26 7.09
C GLY A 49 -12.83 -4.34 6.02
N PRO A 50 -13.27 -4.01 4.80
CA PRO A 50 -13.27 -4.94 3.66
C PRO A 50 -11.83 -5.27 3.22
N LEU A 51 -11.59 -6.55 2.95
CA LEU A 51 -10.30 -7.02 2.44
C LEU A 51 -9.99 -6.30 1.11
N SER A 52 -8.87 -5.61 1.04
CA SER A 52 -8.47 -4.86 -0.14
C SER A 52 -7.65 -5.74 -1.08
N LEU A 53 -7.93 -5.64 -2.38
CA LEU A 53 -7.06 -6.22 -3.40
C LEU A 53 -5.74 -5.43 -3.46
N PRO A 54 -4.58 -6.12 -3.59
CA PRO A 54 -3.32 -5.43 -3.86
C PRO A 54 -3.43 -4.64 -5.19
N LEU A 55 -2.69 -3.53 -5.30
CA LEU A 55 -2.78 -2.50 -6.36
C LEU A 55 -4.06 -1.66 -6.40
N VAL A 56 -5.24 -2.27 -6.56
CA VAL A 56 -6.47 -1.54 -6.92
C VAL A 56 -7.28 -1.13 -5.69
N GLY A 57 -7.15 -1.86 -4.58
CA GLY A 57 -7.91 -1.61 -3.37
C GLY A 57 -9.42 -1.69 -3.62
N HIS A 58 -10.16 -0.65 -3.22
CA HIS A 58 -11.62 -0.55 -3.36
C HIS A 58 -12.04 0.41 -4.48
N LEU A 59 -11.11 0.85 -5.33
CA LEU A 59 -11.39 1.76 -6.45
C LEU A 59 -12.46 1.24 -7.44
N PRO A 60 -12.48 -0.05 -7.85
CA PRO A 60 -13.49 -0.53 -8.79
C PRO A 60 -14.88 -0.55 -8.16
N LEU A 61 -14.95 -0.88 -6.86
CA LEU A 61 -16.19 -0.87 -6.09
C LEU A 61 -16.72 0.57 -5.96
N PHE A 62 -15.82 1.52 -5.71
CA PHE A 62 -16.11 2.94 -5.66
C PHE A 62 -16.52 3.52 -7.02
N ALA A 63 -15.87 3.12 -8.11
CA ALA A 63 -16.24 3.55 -9.45
C ALA A 63 -17.66 3.11 -9.85
N ARG A 64 -18.14 1.97 -9.32
CA ARG A 64 -19.49 1.45 -9.58
C ARG A 64 -20.57 2.07 -8.69
N HIS A 65 -20.31 2.22 -7.39
CA HIS A 65 -21.32 2.63 -6.41
C HIS A 65 -21.20 4.11 -5.99
N GLY A 66 -20.12 4.78 -6.39
CA GLY A 66 -19.85 6.17 -6.07
C GLY A 66 -19.73 6.43 -4.55
N PRO A 67 -20.07 7.65 -4.11
CA PRO A 67 -19.99 8.06 -2.70
C PRO A 67 -20.90 7.27 -1.76
N ALA A 68 -22.00 6.70 -2.26
CA ALA A 68 -22.94 5.90 -1.46
C ALA A 68 -22.28 4.66 -0.85
N LEU A 69 -21.18 4.20 -1.45
CA LEU A 69 -20.35 3.12 -0.93
C LEU A 69 -19.91 3.37 0.52
N PHE A 70 -19.56 4.61 0.86
CA PHE A 70 -19.04 4.92 2.19
C PHE A 70 -20.08 4.70 3.28
N LEU A 71 -21.36 4.98 2.98
CA LEU A 71 -22.45 4.74 3.89
C LEU A 71 -22.77 3.25 4.02
N LEU A 72 -22.71 2.50 2.91
CA LEU A 72 -22.88 1.04 2.93
C LEU A 72 -21.80 0.35 3.76
N LEU A 73 -20.55 0.78 3.61
CA LEU A 73 -19.42 0.28 4.39
C LEU A 73 -19.54 0.68 5.86
N ALA A 74 -20.00 1.89 6.17
CA ALA A 74 -20.26 2.33 7.54
C ALA A 74 -21.33 1.47 8.21
N LYS A 75 -22.41 1.15 7.50
CA LYS A 75 -23.47 0.26 8.01
C LYS A 75 -22.95 -1.16 8.27
N LYS A 76 -22.02 -1.65 7.46
CA LYS A 76 -21.50 -3.03 7.54
C LYS A 76 -20.37 -3.21 8.57
N TYR A 77 -19.45 -2.25 8.66
CA TYR A 77 -18.23 -2.35 9.47
C TYR A 77 -18.24 -1.45 10.71
N GLY A 78 -19.20 -0.54 10.81
CA GLY A 78 -19.33 0.42 11.90
C GLY A 78 -18.82 1.82 11.55
N PRO A 79 -18.87 2.75 12.52
CA PRO A 79 -18.56 4.16 12.32
C PRO A 79 -17.09 4.46 12.00
N ILE A 80 -16.19 3.50 12.27
CA ILE A 80 -14.77 3.56 11.93
C ILE A 80 -14.41 2.32 11.13
N TYR A 81 -13.93 2.49 9.90
CA TYR A 81 -13.50 1.37 9.07
C TYR A 81 -12.32 1.74 8.16
N ARG A 82 -11.57 0.72 7.71
CA ARG A 82 -10.50 0.91 6.72
C ARG A 82 -11.04 0.92 5.29
N PHE A 83 -10.58 1.86 4.49
CA PHE A 83 -10.82 1.96 3.05
C PHE A 83 -9.47 2.07 2.33
N HIS A 84 -9.38 1.64 1.09
CA HIS A 84 -8.12 1.59 0.34
C HIS A 84 -8.35 2.22 -1.02
N MET A 85 -7.70 3.36 -1.25
CA MET A 85 -7.72 4.04 -2.54
C MET A 85 -6.42 3.66 -3.28
N GLY A 86 -6.49 2.57 -4.03
CA GLY A 86 -5.31 1.94 -4.64
C GLY A 86 -4.31 1.50 -3.58
N ARG A 87 -3.11 2.07 -3.63
CA ARG A 87 -2.02 1.81 -2.66
C ARG A 87 -2.11 2.64 -1.37
N GLN A 88 -3.07 3.56 -1.25
CA GLN A 88 -3.22 4.42 -0.08
C GLN A 88 -4.27 3.84 0.89
N PRO A 89 -3.86 3.27 2.05
CA PRO A 89 -4.79 2.91 3.10
C PRO A 89 -5.36 4.18 3.75
N LEU A 90 -6.65 4.20 3.99
CA LEU A 90 -7.44 5.27 4.58
C LEU A 90 -8.23 4.70 5.76
N VAL A 91 -8.35 5.49 6.83
CA VAL A 91 -9.26 5.19 7.94
C VAL A 91 -10.40 6.17 7.84
N MET A 92 -11.60 5.66 7.58
CA MET A 92 -12.82 6.44 7.42
C MET A 92 -13.50 6.56 8.77
N VAL A 93 -13.93 7.78 9.10
CA VAL A 93 -14.78 8.09 10.26
C VAL A 93 -16.05 8.68 9.71
N VAL A 94 -17.19 8.05 9.99
CA VAL A 94 -18.50 8.45 9.41
C VAL A 94 -19.42 9.09 10.46
N ASP A 95 -19.16 8.83 11.74
CA ASP A 95 -19.94 9.42 12.83
C ASP A 95 -19.56 10.88 13.11
N ALA A 96 -20.55 11.73 13.35
CA ALA A 96 -20.36 13.17 13.52
C ALA A 96 -19.62 13.53 14.81
N GLU A 97 -19.89 12.82 15.91
CA GLU A 97 -19.24 13.06 17.20
C GLU A 97 -17.76 12.66 17.14
N LEU A 98 -17.49 11.50 16.54
CA LEU A 98 -16.13 11.03 16.29
C LEU A 98 -15.36 11.95 15.33
N CYS A 99 -16.01 12.45 14.28
CA CYS A 99 -15.41 13.44 13.38
C CYS A 99 -15.02 14.72 14.12
N LYS A 100 -15.87 15.19 15.05
CA LYS A 100 -15.56 16.35 15.89
C LYS A 100 -14.39 16.07 16.83
N GLU A 101 -14.34 14.89 17.43
CA GLU A 101 -13.23 14.51 18.31
C GLU A 101 -11.90 14.43 17.55
N VAL A 102 -11.86 13.71 16.43
CA VAL A 102 -10.64 13.51 15.64
C VAL A 102 -10.22 14.80 14.94
N GLY A 103 -11.17 15.50 14.32
CA GLY A 103 -10.94 16.67 13.49
C GLY A 103 -10.67 17.96 14.27
N ILE A 104 -11.17 18.08 15.51
CA ILE A 104 -10.96 19.28 16.34
C ILE A 104 -10.04 18.97 17.52
N LYS A 105 -10.45 18.05 18.41
CA LYS A 105 -9.72 17.80 19.66
C LYS A 105 -8.35 17.16 19.42
N LYS A 106 -8.28 16.16 18.53
CA LYS A 106 -7.06 15.40 18.24
C LYS A 106 -6.32 15.86 16.99
N PHE A 107 -6.71 17.00 16.42
CA PHE A 107 -6.11 17.52 15.18
C PHE A 107 -4.58 17.66 15.27
N LYS A 108 -4.06 18.12 16.42
CA LYS A 108 -2.62 18.28 16.66
C LYS A 108 -1.85 16.96 16.63
N SER A 109 -2.51 15.83 16.91
CA SER A 109 -1.90 14.49 16.88
C SER A 109 -1.76 13.92 15.47
N ILE A 110 -2.41 14.54 14.47
CA ILE A 110 -2.38 14.14 13.06
C ILE A 110 -1.70 15.26 12.25
N PRO A 111 -0.36 15.40 12.36
CA PRO A 111 0.36 16.48 11.67
C PRO A 111 0.40 16.28 10.16
N ASN A 112 0.23 15.04 9.70
CA ASN A 112 0.40 14.67 8.31
C ASN A 112 -0.90 14.86 7.53
N ARG A 113 -0.89 15.77 6.55
CA ARG A 113 -1.98 15.92 5.58
C ARG A 113 -1.85 14.86 4.50
N SER A 114 -2.95 14.23 4.11
CA SER A 114 -2.96 13.34 2.96
C SER A 114 -2.80 14.16 1.68
N ILE A 115 -1.63 14.09 1.06
CA ILE A 115 -1.40 14.65 -0.27
C ILE A 115 -1.69 13.51 -1.26
N PRO A 116 -2.69 13.64 -2.15
CA PRO A 116 -2.98 12.59 -3.12
C PRO A 116 -1.75 12.38 -4.01
N THR A 117 -1.45 11.12 -4.32
CA THR A 117 -0.25 10.72 -5.07
C THR A 117 -0.01 11.46 -6.39
N PRO A 118 -1.02 11.87 -7.18
CA PRO A 118 -0.80 12.63 -8.42
C PRO A 118 -0.20 14.03 -8.15
N ILE A 119 -0.55 14.63 -7.01
CA ILE A 119 -0.18 16.01 -6.67
C ILE A 119 1.23 16.06 -6.05
N ARG A 120 1.61 15.00 -5.31
CA ARG A 120 2.88 14.90 -4.58
C ARG A 120 4.13 15.02 -5.47
N GLY A 121 4.05 14.62 -6.73
CA GLY A 121 5.19 14.63 -7.66
C GLY A 121 5.48 16.00 -8.28
N SER A 122 4.53 16.94 -8.22
CA SER A 122 4.68 18.22 -8.90
C SER A 122 5.33 19.29 -7.99
N PRO A 123 6.39 19.97 -8.44
CA PRO A 123 7.05 21.03 -7.66
C PRO A 123 6.12 22.21 -7.33
N ILE A 124 5.14 22.48 -8.20
CA ILE A 124 4.18 23.58 -8.05
C ILE A 124 3.27 23.36 -6.84
N HIS A 125 2.76 22.14 -6.64
CA HIS A 125 1.85 21.85 -5.53
C HIS A 125 2.57 21.63 -4.19
N ASN A 126 3.83 21.18 -4.20
CA ASN A 126 4.62 21.03 -2.97
C ASN A 126 5.02 22.36 -2.32
N LYS A 127 5.02 23.46 -3.08
CA LYS A 127 5.26 24.83 -2.57
C LYS A 127 3.98 25.57 -2.18
N GLY A 128 2.80 25.01 -2.45
CA GLY A 128 1.52 25.63 -2.15
C GLY A 128 1.16 25.54 -0.67
N LEU A 129 0.63 26.63 -0.11
CA LEU A 129 0.27 26.79 1.31
C LEU A 129 -0.61 25.65 1.87
N PHE A 130 -1.44 25.03 1.03
CA PHE A 130 -2.35 23.95 1.44
C PHE A 130 -1.66 22.59 1.67
N PHE A 131 -0.50 22.36 1.04
CA PHE A 131 0.20 21.06 1.08
C PHE A 131 1.60 21.13 1.68
N THR A 132 2.09 22.33 2.01
CA THR A 132 3.36 22.50 2.75
C THR A 132 3.27 21.81 4.11
N ARG A 133 4.19 20.87 4.36
CA ARG A 133 4.29 20.25 5.67
C ARG A 133 4.92 21.21 6.66
N TYR A 134 4.32 21.30 7.85
CA TYR A 134 4.93 21.96 8.97
C TYR A 134 6.10 21.10 9.46
N ASN A 135 7.33 21.47 9.08
CA ASN A 135 8.55 20.83 9.55
C ASN A 135 8.94 21.55 10.85
N ARG A 136 8.63 20.94 12.01
CA ARG A 136 9.12 21.44 13.29
C ARG A 136 10.55 20.90 13.43
N LEU A 137 11.54 21.75 13.12
CA LEU A 137 12.94 21.53 13.53
C LEU A 137 13.00 21.46 15.06
#